data_AF-A0A514BQM1-F1
#
_entry.id   AF-A0A514BQM1-F1
#
_cell.length_a   1.000
_cell.length_b   1.000
_cell.length_c   1.000
_cell.angle_alpha   90.00
_cell.angle_beta   90.00
_cell.angle_gamma   90.00
#
_symmetry.space_group_name_H-M   'P 1'
#
loop_
_entity.id
_entity.type
_entity.pdbx_description
1 polymer ?
#
loop_
_entity_poly.entity_id
_entity_poly.type
_entity_poly.pdbx_seq_one_letter_code
_entity_poly.pdbx_strand_id
1 'polypeptide(L)'
;MKKWTTPVITLLALAGQPASASQTACFFDSGQDPEYYELEFIGYDDINPMIVFSSTVNGSGKRITLSSENYSLEHFSQKTATVHLEFRNPGDDSLPPSFTLIGRNGLAQLKIGPTAVDGSLRCGS
;
A
#
# COMPACT_ATOMS: atom_id res chain seq x y z
N MET A 1 -60.96 16.27 25.70
CA MET A 1 -61.47 15.90 24.36
C MET A 1 -60.29 15.78 23.40
N LYS A 2 -60.25 14.69 22.61
CA LYS A 2 -59.39 14.30 21.47
C LYS A 2 -57.91 14.75 21.42
N LYS A 3 -57.01 13.81 21.72
CA LYS A 3 -55.59 13.80 21.33
C LYS A 3 -55.48 13.31 19.88
N TRP A 4 -54.68 13.98 19.04
CA TRP A 4 -54.31 13.51 17.70
C TRP A 4 -52.81 13.19 17.71
N THR A 5 -52.47 11.93 17.39
CA THR A 5 -51.09 11.46 17.32
C THR A 5 -50.70 11.37 15.86
N THR A 6 -49.73 12.17 15.43
CA THR A 6 -49.18 12.16 14.07
C THR A 6 -48.12 11.05 13.97
N PRO A 7 -48.20 10.11 13.02
CA PRO A 7 -47.08 9.20 12.78
C PRO A 7 -45.97 9.94 12.02
N VAL A 8 -44.77 9.97 12.62
CA VAL A 8 -43.54 10.40 11.95
C VAL A 8 -43.03 9.22 11.12
N ILE A 9 -42.96 9.40 9.80
CA ILE A 9 -42.37 8.43 8.86
C ILE A 9 -40.87 8.68 8.84
N THR A 10 -40.10 7.78 9.44
CA THR A 10 -38.63 7.80 9.38
C THR A 10 -38.18 7.18 8.06
N LEU A 11 -37.81 8.01 7.08
CA LEU A 11 -37.10 7.54 5.88
C LEU A 11 -35.67 7.14 6.27
N LEU A 12 -35.38 5.84 6.29
CA LEU A 12 -34.01 5.34 6.29
C LEU A 12 -33.40 5.60 4.89
N ALA A 13 -32.72 6.71 4.72
CA ALA A 13 -31.80 6.90 3.61
C ALA A 13 -30.53 6.07 3.89
N LEU A 14 -30.47 4.85 3.34
CA LEU A 14 -29.19 4.13 3.21
C LEU A 14 -28.33 4.87 2.19
N ALA A 15 -27.54 5.83 2.65
CA ALA A 15 -26.41 6.34 1.90
C ALA A 15 -25.36 5.22 1.88
N GLY A 16 -25.45 4.34 0.89
CA GLY A 16 -24.37 3.42 0.56
C GLY A 16 -23.16 4.24 0.13
N GLN A 17 -22.17 4.38 1.01
CA GLN A 17 -20.88 4.92 0.63
C GLN A 17 -20.29 4.00 -0.45
N PRO A 18 -19.68 4.54 -1.52
CA PRO A 18 -18.90 3.70 -2.40
C PRO A 18 -17.76 3.13 -1.56
N ALA A 19 -17.85 1.85 -1.22
CA ALA A 19 -16.69 1.08 -0.80
C ALA A 19 -15.76 1.06 -2.01
N SER A 20 -14.90 2.08 -2.13
CA SER A 20 -13.72 1.98 -2.99
C SER A 20 -12.85 0.92 -2.33
N ALA A 21 -13.10 -0.34 -2.67
CA ALA A 21 -12.20 -1.42 -2.35
C ALA A 21 -10.89 -1.11 -3.08
N SER A 22 -10.00 -0.35 -2.42
CA SER A 22 -8.59 -0.34 -2.77
C SER A 22 -8.12 -1.77 -2.53
N GLN A 23 -7.93 -2.53 -3.60
CA GLN A 23 -7.56 -3.94 -3.51
C GLN A 23 -6.05 -4.04 -3.37
N THR A 24 -5.59 -3.75 -2.15
CA THR A 24 -4.24 -4.05 -1.73
C THR A 24 -4.02 -5.56 -1.87
N ALA A 25 -3.29 -5.96 -2.89
CA ALA A 25 -2.89 -7.34 -3.16
C ALA A 25 -1.86 -7.79 -2.13
N CYS A 26 -0.84 -6.96 -1.92
CA CYS A 26 0.18 -7.14 -0.91
C CYS A 26 0.56 -5.81 -0.26
N PHE A 27 1.01 -5.87 0.99
CA PHE A 27 1.47 -4.73 1.77
C PHE A 27 2.74 -5.10 2.53
N PHE A 28 3.81 -4.35 2.27
CA PHE A 28 5.04 -4.37 3.04
C PHE A 28 4.99 -3.30 4.13
N ASP A 29 5.46 -3.66 5.32
CA ASP A 29 5.53 -2.80 6.51
C ASP A 29 6.81 -3.12 7.28
N SER A 30 7.67 -2.12 7.51
CA SER A 30 8.94 -2.27 8.24
C SER A 30 8.84 -2.04 9.76
N GLY A 31 7.64 -1.97 10.33
CA GLY A 31 7.40 -1.71 11.75
C GLY A 31 7.02 -0.25 12.06
N GLN A 32 6.86 0.06 13.35
CA GLN A 32 6.36 1.35 13.83
C GLN A 32 7.45 2.32 14.29
N ASP A 33 7.16 3.61 14.06
CA ASP A 33 7.67 4.88 14.63
C ASP A 33 8.99 4.85 15.45
N PRO A 34 9.97 5.74 15.19
CA PRO A 34 9.86 7.01 14.45
C PRO A 34 9.97 6.92 12.92
N GLU A 35 10.54 5.83 12.41
CA GLU A 35 10.84 5.67 10.99
C GLU A 35 10.19 4.39 10.46
N TYR A 36 9.19 4.56 9.58
CA TYR A 36 8.60 3.43 8.88
C TYR A 36 8.75 3.58 7.37
N TYR A 37 8.76 2.43 6.70
CA TYR A 37 8.67 2.29 5.26
C TYR A 37 7.54 1.34 4.93
N GLU A 38 6.74 1.73 3.97
CA GLU A 38 5.60 0.97 3.49
C GLU A 38 5.63 0.89 1.97
N LEU A 39 5.29 -0.29 1.45
CA LEU A 39 4.96 -0.45 0.04
C LEU A 39 3.64 -1.17 -0.10
N GLU A 40 2.75 -0.60 -0.90
CA GLU A 40 1.46 -1.17 -1.23
C GLU A 40 1.44 -1.60 -2.69
N PHE A 41 1.11 -2.86 -2.92
CA PHE A 41 0.91 -3.45 -4.23
C PHE A 41 -0.60 -3.53 -4.45
N ILE A 42 -1.13 -2.76 -5.40
CA ILE A 42 -2.56 -2.63 -5.66
C ILE A 42 -2.88 -3.28 -7.01
N GLY A 43 -3.81 -4.23 -7.03
CA GLY A 43 -4.17 -4.96 -8.25
C GLY A 43 -4.81 -6.32 -7.95
N TYR A 44 -5.14 -7.05 -9.02
CA TYR A 44 -5.81 -8.35 -8.93
C TYR A 44 -4.93 -9.54 -9.29
N ASP A 45 -3.79 -9.28 -9.93
CA ASP A 45 -2.93 -10.31 -10.48
C ASP A 45 -1.47 -10.10 -10.07
N ASP A 46 -0.67 -11.11 -10.40
CA ASP A 46 0.76 -11.15 -10.10
C ASP A 46 1.61 -10.44 -11.18
N ILE A 47 0.99 -9.83 -12.20
CA ILE A 47 1.69 -9.38 -13.41
C ILE A 47 2.10 -7.93 -13.30
N ASN A 48 1.15 -7.02 -13.03
CA ASN A 48 1.41 -5.57 -13.05
C ASN A 48 0.63 -4.84 -11.95
N PRO A 49 0.95 -5.07 -10.66
CA PRO A 49 0.36 -4.27 -9.59
C PRO A 49 0.83 -2.81 -9.71
N MET A 50 -0.07 -1.88 -9.39
CA MET A 50 0.33 -0.50 -9.08
C MET A 50 1.09 -0.50 -7.76
N ILE A 51 2.25 0.15 -7.72
CA ILE A 51 3.10 0.18 -6.53
C ILE A 51 3.06 1.58 -5.93
N VAL A 52 2.73 1.65 -4.64
CA VAL A 52 2.69 2.89 -3.86
C VAL A 52 3.70 2.80 -2.74
N PHE A 53 4.56 3.81 -2.60
CA PHE A 53 5.53 3.95 -1.53
C PHE A 53 5.07 5.02 -0.53
N SER A 54 5.22 4.76 0.77
CA SER A 54 5.08 5.76 1.84
C SER A 54 6.18 5.60 2.89
N SER A 55 6.60 6.71 3.49
CA SER A 55 7.54 6.73 4.60
C SER A 55 7.44 8.03 5.41
N THR A 56 7.71 7.96 6.71
CA THR A 56 7.90 9.17 7.55
C THR A 56 9.21 9.88 7.30
N VAL A 57 10.24 9.15 6.83
CA VAL A 57 11.58 9.69 6.56
C VAL A 57 11.57 10.62 5.35
N ASN A 58 10.67 10.39 4.38
CA ASN A 58 10.55 11.17 3.14
C ASN A 58 9.22 11.94 3.02
N GLY A 59 8.87 12.71 4.05
CA GLY A 59 7.79 13.69 3.94
C GLY A 59 6.47 13.24 4.53
N SER A 60 6.48 12.89 5.83
CA SER A 60 5.27 12.77 6.67
C SER A 60 4.28 11.69 6.26
N GLY A 61 4.73 10.58 5.67
CA GLY A 61 3.84 9.50 5.23
C GLY A 61 3.12 9.79 3.91
N LYS A 62 3.60 10.77 3.12
CA LYS A 62 3.10 11.01 1.76
C LYS A 62 3.16 9.72 0.94
N ARG A 63 2.06 9.40 0.27
CA ARG A 63 1.93 8.28 -0.65
C ARG A 63 2.38 8.69 -2.05
N ILE A 64 3.31 7.95 -2.63
CA ILE A 64 3.89 8.20 -3.95
C ILE A 64 3.67 6.95 -4.81
N THR A 65 2.91 7.09 -5.90
CA THR A 65 2.78 6.02 -6.89
C THR A 65 4.03 5.98 -7.76
N LEU A 66 4.64 4.80 -7.88
CA LEU A 66 5.85 4.63 -8.67
C LEU A 66 5.50 4.46 -10.14
N SER A 67 6.22 5.18 -11.01
CA SER A 67 6.10 4.99 -12.46
C SER A 67 6.77 3.68 -12.86
N SER A 68 6.12 2.91 -13.73
CA SER A 68 6.63 1.61 -14.23
C SER A 68 7.88 1.75 -15.09
N GLU A 69 8.21 2.94 -15.57
CA GLU A 69 9.48 3.21 -16.26
C GLU A 69 10.68 3.24 -15.30
N ASN A 70 10.42 3.41 -13.99
CA ASN A 70 11.43 3.59 -12.96
C ASN A 70 11.55 2.37 -12.03
N TYR A 71 10.85 1.28 -12.29
CA TYR A 71 11.02 0.04 -11.53
C TYR A 71 11.05 -1.23 -12.39
N SER A 72 11.67 -2.27 -11.84
CA SER A 72 11.60 -3.64 -12.33
C SER A 72 10.95 -4.51 -11.26
N LEU A 73 9.91 -5.24 -11.62
CA LEU A 73 9.26 -6.23 -10.76
C LEU A 73 9.58 -7.62 -11.33
N GLU A 74 10.71 -8.19 -10.91
CA GLU A 74 11.20 -9.46 -11.46
C GLU A 74 10.35 -10.64 -10.99
N HIS A 75 9.92 -10.59 -9.72
CA HIS A 75 9.07 -11.59 -9.12
C HIS A 75 8.02 -10.91 -8.27
N PHE A 76 6.78 -11.35 -8.43
CA PHE A 76 5.69 -11.01 -7.53
C PHE A 76 4.74 -12.19 -7.48
N SER A 77 4.39 -12.62 -6.27
CA SER A 77 3.28 -13.55 -6.10
C SER A 77 2.56 -13.29 -4.80
N GLN A 78 1.27 -12.98 -4.93
CA GLN A 78 0.37 -12.82 -3.80
C GLN A 78 0.23 -14.14 -3.03
N LYS A 79 0.16 -15.26 -3.76
CA LYS A 79 -0.06 -16.60 -3.18
C LYS A 79 1.07 -17.03 -2.26
N THR A 80 2.32 -16.76 -2.63
CA THR A 80 3.50 -17.17 -1.85
C THR A 80 4.11 -16.02 -1.04
N ALA A 81 3.45 -14.86 -1.00
CA ALA A 81 3.97 -13.62 -0.42
C ALA A 81 5.45 -13.43 -0.78
N THR A 82 5.71 -13.36 -2.09
CA THR A 82 7.06 -13.25 -2.65
C THR A 82 7.13 -11.99 -3.51
N VAL A 83 8.23 -11.24 -3.38
CA VAL A 83 8.48 -10.05 -4.19
C VAL A 83 9.98 -9.90 -4.44
N HIS A 84 10.32 -9.45 -5.65
CA HIS A 84 11.61 -8.87 -5.97
C HIS A 84 11.35 -7.62 -6.81
N LEU A 85 11.44 -6.47 -6.16
CA LEU A 85 11.20 -5.16 -6.75
C LEU A 85 12.47 -4.33 -6.65
N GLU A 86 12.91 -3.78 -7.77
CA GLU A 86 13.95 -2.76 -7.82
C GLU A 86 13.35 -1.45 -8.32
N PHE A 87 13.46 -0.39 -7.55
CA PHE A 87 13.09 0.96 -7.95
C PHE A 87 14.35 1.82 -8.12
N ARG A 88 14.42 2.53 -9.24
CA ARG A 88 15.50 3.46 -9.57
C ARG A 88 14.95 4.88 -9.65
N ASN A 89 15.36 5.73 -8.70
CA ASN A 89 15.11 7.15 -8.81
C ASN A 89 16.01 7.74 -9.93
N PRO A 90 15.45 8.42 -10.94
CA PRO A 90 16.21 9.04 -12.03
C PRO A 90 16.95 10.33 -11.64
N GLY A 91 16.93 10.74 -10.36
CA GLY A 91 17.47 12.00 -9.86
C GLY A 91 16.40 13.05 -9.57
N ASP A 92 15.16 12.63 -9.30
CA ASP A 92 14.03 13.48 -8.94
C ASP A 92 13.81 13.42 -7.41
N ASP A 93 14.02 14.56 -6.74
CA ASP A 93 13.87 14.69 -5.28
C ASP A 93 12.41 14.58 -4.80
N SER A 94 11.43 14.60 -5.70
CA SER A 94 10.02 14.37 -5.36
C SER A 94 9.66 12.89 -5.23
N LEU A 95 10.57 11.99 -5.65
CA LEU A 95 10.46 10.54 -5.59
C LEU A 95 11.29 9.98 -4.42
N PRO A 96 10.97 8.77 -3.92
CA PRO A 96 11.81 8.12 -2.92
C PRO A 96 13.23 7.86 -3.45
N PRO A 97 14.25 7.69 -2.59
CA PRO A 97 15.55 7.21 -3.01
C PRO A 97 15.43 5.84 -3.72
N SER A 98 16.41 5.50 -4.58
CA SER A 98 16.47 4.16 -5.17
C SER A 98 16.51 3.07 -4.09
N PHE A 99 15.76 1.99 -4.29
CA PHE A 99 15.63 0.92 -3.31
C PHE A 99 15.40 -0.44 -3.96
N THR A 100 15.65 -1.50 -3.19
CA THR A 100 15.29 -2.87 -3.55
C THR A 100 14.46 -3.48 -2.42
N LEU A 101 13.32 -4.08 -2.76
CA LEU A 101 12.51 -4.87 -1.83
C LEU A 101 12.58 -6.34 -2.24
N ILE A 102 13.10 -7.19 -1.35
CA ILE A 102 13.11 -8.63 -1.52
C ILE A 102 12.26 -9.23 -0.40
N GLY A 103 11.23 -10.00 -0.77
CA GLY A 103 10.37 -10.69 0.17
C GLY A 103 10.11 -12.13 -0.24
N ARG A 104 9.98 -13.00 0.76
CA ARG A 104 9.70 -14.43 0.58
C ARG A 104 8.96 -14.97 1.80
N ASN A 105 7.87 -15.71 1.55
CA ASN A 105 7.08 -16.36 2.60
C ASN A 105 6.63 -15.40 3.70
N GLY A 106 6.28 -14.16 3.33
CA GLY A 106 5.74 -13.16 4.24
C GLY A 106 6.77 -12.35 5.04
N LEU A 107 8.06 -12.67 4.92
CA LEU A 107 9.15 -11.84 5.42
C LEU A 107 9.74 -11.04 4.28
N ALA A 108 10.19 -9.82 4.53
CA ALA A 108 10.84 -9.00 3.52
C ALA A 108 11.91 -8.09 4.10
N GLN A 109 12.83 -7.68 3.22
CA GLN A 109 13.87 -6.72 3.51
C GLN A 109 13.84 -5.61 2.44
N LEU A 110 13.74 -4.38 2.89
CA LEU A 110 13.85 -3.18 2.09
C LEU A 110 15.27 -2.61 2.24
N LYS A 111 15.97 -2.46 1.12
CA LYS A 111 17.31 -1.88 1.08
C LYS A 111 17.28 -0.52 0.39
N ILE A 112 17.78 0.51 1.08
CA ILE A 112 17.91 1.88 0.60
C ILE A 112 19.36 2.32 0.78
N GLY A 113 20.13 2.37 -0.30
CA GLY A 113 21.57 2.65 -0.23
C GLY A 113 22.31 1.64 0.67
N PRO A 114 23.05 2.08 1.71
CA PRO A 114 23.72 1.20 2.66
C PRO A 114 22.78 0.62 3.74
N THR A 115 21.56 1.15 3.87
CA THR A 115 20.61 0.77 4.91
C THR A 115 19.76 -0.39 4.45
N ALA A 116 19.54 -1.38 5.32
CA ALA A 116 18.58 -2.45 5.13
C ALA A 116 17.63 -2.49 6.33
N VAL A 117 16.34 -2.63 6.07
CA VAL A 117 15.30 -2.69 7.09
C VAL A 117 14.45 -3.93 6.84
N ASP A 118 14.32 -4.76 7.87
CA ASP A 118 13.46 -5.94 7.83
C ASP A 118 12.00 -5.55 8.09
N GLY A 119 11.07 -6.32 7.53
CA GLY A 119 9.65 -6.09 7.66
C GLY A 119 8.81 -7.30 7.28
N SER A 120 7.50 -7.10 7.31
CA SER A 120 6.52 -8.13 6.95
C SER A 120 5.90 -7.81 5.59
N LEU A 121 5.76 -8.82 4.73
CA LEU A 121 5.00 -8.74 3.48
C LEU A 121 3.70 -9.53 3.64
N ARG A 122 2.58 -8.82 3.77
CA ARG A 122 1.26 -9.42 3.95
C ARG A 122 0.53 -9.42 2.62
N CYS A 123 0.04 -10.58 2.18
CA CYS A 123 -0.70 -10.73 0.93
C CYS A 123 -1.99 -11.50 1.17
N GLY A 124 -3.04 -11.16 0.40
CA GLY A 124 -4.37 -11.70 0.63
C GLY A 124 -5.07 -10.99 1.78
N SER A 125 -6.25 -10.44 1.50
CA SER A 125 -7.20 -9.98 2.52
C SER A 125 -8.05 -11.13 3.03
#